data_AF-A2XW74-F1
#
_entry.id   AF-A2XW74-F1
#
_cell.length_a   1.000
_cell.length_b   1.000
_cell.length_c   1.000
_cell.angle_alpha   90.00
_cell.angle_beta   90.00
_cell.angle_gamma   90.00
#
_symmetry.space_group_name_H-M   'P 1'
#
loop_
_entity.id
_entity.type
_entity.pdbx_description
1 polymer ?
#
loop_
_entity_poly.entity_id
_entity_poly.type
_entity_poly.pdbx_seq_one_letter_code
_entity_poly.pdbx_strand_id
1 'polypeptide(L)'
;MVKLAFGSCGDSFSASSIKAYVAEFIATLLFVFAGVSSAIAYAHAFALFVGVSMAANISGGHLNPAVTFGLAVGGHITILTGIFYWFAQLLGASVACLLLQFSTHGQAIPTHAIAGISEIEGVVMEIVITFALVYTVYATAADPKKGSLGTVAPMAIGFIVGANILAAGPFSGSSMNPARSFGPAVAAGNFAGN
;
A
#
# COMPACT_ATOMS: atom_id res chain seq x y z
N MET A 1 9.91 -18.59 -17.57
CA MET A 1 8.48 -18.76 -17.22
C MET A 1 8.35 -18.37 -15.76
N VAL A 2 7.61 -17.30 -15.44
CA VAL A 2 7.34 -16.91 -14.06
C VAL A 2 6.46 -18.00 -13.43
N LYS A 3 6.85 -18.53 -12.28
CA LYS A 3 6.11 -19.59 -11.60
C LYS A 3 5.58 -19.03 -10.29
N LEU A 4 4.24 -18.94 -10.19
CA LEU A 4 3.56 -18.70 -8.91
C LEU A 4 4.07 -19.69 -7.87
N ALA A 5 4.48 -19.19 -6.72
CA ALA A 5 4.97 -20.00 -5.61
C ALA A 5 3.93 -20.00 -4.49
N PHE A 6 3.36 -21.16 -4.16
CA PHE A 6 2.34 -21.24 -3.11
C PHE A 6 2.94 -20.95 -1.71
N GLY A 7 4.13 -21.49 -1.44
CA GLY A 7 4.79 -21.41 -0.13
C GLY A 7 4.47 -22.58 0.78
N SER A 8 4.99 -22.55 2.01
CA SER A 8 4.78 -23.57 3.05
C SER A 8 4.54 -22.91 4.41
N CYS A 9 3.83 -23.61 5.31
CA CYS A 9 3.63 -23.11 6.67
C CYS A 9 4.95 -22.91 7.42
N GLY A 10 5.93 -23.81 7.23
CA GLY A 10 7.23 -23.69 7.89
C GLY A 10 7.94 -22.38 7.54
N ASP A 11 7.91 -22.00 6.26
CA ASP A 11 8.52 -20.75 5.80
C ASP A 11 7.70 -19.53 6.25
N SER A 12 6.38 -19.57 6.09
CA SER A 12 5.49 -18.45 6.42
C SER A 12 5.34 -18.21 7.93
N PHE A 13 5.67 -19.18 8.79
CA PHE A 13 5.71 -19.00 10.25
C PHE A 13 7.13 -18.97 10.84
N SER A 14 8.15 -18.85 9.99
CA SER A 14 9.51 -18.62 10.45
C SER A 14 9.66 -17.27 11.16
N ALA A 15 10.71 -17.14 11.97
CA ALA A 15 10.99 -15.89 12.68
C ALA A 15 11.23 -14.69 11.74
N SER A 16 11.79 -14.92 10.54
CA SER A 16 11.95 -13.87 9.53
C SER A 16 10.61 -13.43 8.97
N SER A 17 9.72 -14.37 8.63
CA SER A 17 8.37 -14.05 8.16
C SER A 17 7.56 -13.29 9.19
N ILE A 18 7.62 -13.67 10.47
CA ILE A 18 6.95 -12.94 11.56
C ILE A 18 7.49 -11.51 11.67
N LYS A 19 8.82 -11.31 11.61
CA LYS A 19 9.41 -9.97 11.58
C LYS A 19 8.93 -9.15 10.39
N ALA A 20 8.78 -9.79 9.23
CA ALA A 20 8.26 -9.14 8.04
C ALA A 20 6.80 -8.70 8.19
N TYR A 21 5.93 -9.50 8.81
CA TYR A 21 4.55 -9.12 9.08
C TYR A 21 4.47 -7.93 10.04
N VAL A 22 5.30 -7.92 11.07
CA VAL A 22 5.39 -6.77 12.00
C VAL A 22 5.88 -5.52 11.27
N ALA A 23 6.87 -5.65 10.38
CA ALA A 23 7.34 -4.53 9.57
C ALA A 23 6.25 -3.98 8.64
N GLU A 24 5.51 -4.86 7.94
CA GLU A 24 4.37 -4.45 7.12
C GLU A 24 3.27 -3.77 7.92
N PHE A 25 2.94 -4.27 9.12
CA PHE A 25 1.98 -3.66 10.03
C PHE A 25 2.42 -2.24 10.43
N ILE A 26 3.64 -2.08 10.95
CA ILE A 26 4.16 -0.79 11.43
C ILE A 26 4.26 0.20 10.28
N ALA A 27 4.83 -0.22 9.14
CA ALA A 27 5.07 0.66 8.02
C ALA A 27 3.75 1.10 7.36
N THR A 28 2.77 0.19 7.22
CA THR A 28 1.43 0.55 6.71
C THR A 28 0.69 1.45 7.68
N LEU A 29 0.79 1.20 8.99
CA LEU A 29 0.17 2.06 10.01
C LEU A 29 0.68 3.49 9.89
N LEU A 30 2.01 3.69 9.89
CA LEU A 30 2.61 5.02 9.83
C LEU A 30 2.31 5.73 8.50
N PHE A 31 2.36 4.99 7.39
CA PHE A 31 2.00 5.49 6.07
C PHE A 31 0.54 6.00 6.04
N VAL A 32 -0.41 5.18 6.50
CA VAL A 32 -1.84 5.54 6.49
C VAL A 32 -2.13 6.65 7.48
N PHE A 33 -1.53 6.64 8.67
CA PHE A 33 -1.72 7.71 9.67
C PHE A 33 -1.31 9.08 9.13
N ALA A 34 -0.13 9.18 8.52
CA ALA A 34 0.37 10.42 7.91
C ALA A 34 -0.40 10.81 6.63
N GLY A 35 -0.75 9.84 5.78
CA GLY A 35 -1.50 10.10 4.55
C GLY A 35 -2.91 10.61 4.82
N VAL A 36 -3.66 9.92 5.68
CA VAL A 36 -5.06 10.23 5.98
C VAL A 36 -5.20 11.51 6.80
N SER A 37 -4.27 11.80 7.73
CA SER A 37 -4.32 13.01 8.57
C SER A 37 -4.31 14.32 7.78
N SER A 38 -3.62 14.36 6.64
CA SER A 38 -3.53 15.56 5.80
C SER A 38 -4.37 15.46 4.53
N ALA A 39 -4.72 14.24 4.08
CA ALA A 39 -5.43 13.96 2.84
C ALA A 39 -4.78 14.57 1.56
N ILE A 40 -3.50 14.93 1.60
CA ILE A 40 -2.80 15.61 0.49
C ILE A 40 -1.74 14.69 -0.13
N ALA A 41 -1.51 14.85 -1.44
CA ALA A 41 -0.55 14.08 -2.23
C ALA A 41 0.86 14.01 -1.63
N TYR A 42 1.41 15.15 -1.18
CA TYR A 42 2.78 15.21 -0.66
C TYR A 42 2.99 14.37 0.60
N ALA A 43 2.01 14.34 1.50
CA ALA A 43 2.10 13.54 2.71
C ALA A 43 2.09 12.03 2.39
N HIS A 44 1.24 11.60 1.46
CA HIS A 44 1.24 10.22 0.99
C HIS A 44 2.57 9.87 0.32
N ALA A 45 3.12 10.77 -0.49
CA ALA A 45 4.38 10.56 -1.19
C ALA A 45 5.55 10.36 -0.22
N PHE A 46 5.71 11.27 0.75
CA PHE A 46 6.79 11.21 1.72
C PHE A 46 6.60 10.08 2.72
N ALA A 47 5.38 9.86 3.22
CA ALA A 47 5.11 8.79 4.17
C ALA A 47 5.31 7.41 3.54
N LEU A 48 4.92 7.21 2.28
CA LEU A 48 5.17 5.95 1.58
C LEU A 48 6.67 5.77 1.29
N PHE A 49 7.37 6.81 0.84
CA PHE A 49 8.82 6.75 0.65
C PHE A 49 9.53 6.29 1.94
N VAL A 50 9.22 6.94 3.07
CA VAL A 50 9.83 6.62 4.36
C VAL A 50 9.40 5.21 4.82
N GLY A 51 8.11 4.87 4.71
CA GLY A 51 7.58 3.57 5.11
C GLY A 51 8.21 2.40 4.35
N VAL A 52 8.35 2.53 3.03
CA VAL A 52 9.08 1.55 2.19
C VAL A 52 10.54 1.47 2.62
N SER A 53 11.20 2.61 2.85
CA SER A 53 12.62 2.64 3.28
C SER A 53 12.84 1.94 4.62
N MET A 54 11.92 2.13 5.58
CA MET A 54 11.99 1.51 6.91
C MET A 54 11.82 -0.01 6.87
N ALA A 55 11.00 -0.51 5.95
CA ALA A 55 10.63 -1.93 5.88
C ALA A 55 11.41 -2.71 4.81
N ALA A 56 12.11 -2.04 3.89
CA ALA A 56 12.77 -2.64 2.72
C ALA A 56 13.67 -3.83 3.07
N ASN A 57 14.47 -3.72 4.13
CA ASN A 57 15.42 -4.77 4.54
C ASN A 57 14.81 -5.83 5.48
N ILE A 58 13.51 -5.75 5.78
CA ILE A 58 12.82 -6.70 6.67
C ILE A 58 11.73 -7.46 5.90
N SER A 59 10.83 -6.73 5.23
CA SER A 59 9.71 -7.29 4.46
C SER A 59 9.78 -7.02 2.95
N GLY A 60 10.71 -6.17 2.51
CA GLY A 60 10.66 -5.60 1.16
C GLY A 60 9.78 -4.34 1.05
N GLY A 61 9.05 -3.99 2.11
CA GLY A 61 8.29 -2.74 2.21
C GLY A 61 7.17 -2.64 1.18
N HIS A 62 6.19 -3.56 1.22
CA HIS A 62 5.08 -3.54 0.28
C HIS A 62 4.03 -2.50 0.66
N LEU A 63 3.63 -2.47 1.94
CA LEU A 63 2.66 -1.55 2.54
C LEU A 63 1.30 -1.49 1.84
N ASN A 64 1.04 -2.42 0.92
CA ASN A 64 -0.02 -2.34 -0.06
C ASN A 64 -0.40 -3.75 -0.55
N PRO A 65 -1.67 -4.16 -0.39
CA PRO A 65 -2.14 -5.45 -0.89
C PRO A 65 -1.97 -5.63 -2.40
N ALA A 66 -2.15 -4.57 -3.21
CA ALA A 66 -1.97 -4.61 -4.66
C ALA A 66 -0.50 -4.78 -5.09
N VAL A 67 0.43 -4.17 -4.36
CA VAL A 67 1.89 -4.39 -4.57
C VAL A 67 2.24 -5.83 -4.21
N THR A 68 1.75 -6.32 -3.07
CA THR A 68 1.96 -7.71 -2.63
C THR A 68 1.40 -8.70 -3.64
N PHE A 69 0.20 -8.45 -4.16
CA PHE A 69 -0.43 -9.25 -5.21
C PHE A 69 0.41 -9.24 -6.49
N GLY A 70 0.80 -8.06 -6.95
CA GLY A 70 1.62 -7.90 -8.14
C GLY A 70 2.92 -8.68 -8.04
N LEU A 71 3.62 -8.61 -6.90
CA LEU A 71 4.84 -9.36 -6.63
C LEU A 71 4.58 -10.87 -6.52
N ALA A 72 3.45 -11.30 -5.97
CA ALA A 72 3.07 -12.71 -5.91
C ALA A 72 2.87 -13.29 -7.31
N VAL A 73 2.17 -12.56 -8.20
CA VAL A 73 1.99 -12.92 -9.61
C VAL A 73 3.34 -13.08 -10.33
N GLY A 74 4.32 -12.24 -10.00
CA GLY A 74 5.70 -12.35 -10.50
C GLY A 74 6.58 -13.41 -9.85
N GLY A 75 6.07 -14.14 -8.84
CA GLY A 75 6.86 -15.09 -8.08
C GLY A 75 7.92 -14.48 -7.17
N HIS A 76 7.79 -13.20 -6.80
CA HIS A 76 8.70 -12.49 -5.88
C HIS A 76 8.32 -12.63 -4.40
N ILE A 77 7.10 -13.11 -4.11
CA ILE A 77 6.64 -13.51 -2.77
C ILE A 77 5.75 -14.75 -2.92
N THR A 78 5.75 -15.62 -1.93
CA THR A 78 4.84 -16.77 -1.93
C THR A 78 3.41 -16.33 -1.63
N ILE A 79 2.43 -17.05 -2.16
CA ILE A 79 1.00 -16.74 -1.95
C ILE A 79 0.67 -16.75 -0.45
N LEU A 80 1.12 -17.77 0.29
CA LEU A 80 0.83 -17.90 1.72
C LEU A 80 1.41 -16.73 2.54
N THR A 81 2.66 -16.34 2.30
CA THR A 81 3.27 -15.17 2.97
C THR A 81 2.58 -13.87 2.54
N GLY A 82 2.20 -13.76 1.26
CA GLY A 82 1.44 -12.61 0.73
C GLY A 82 0.09 -12.41 1.42
N ILE A 83 -0.62 -13.49 1.75
CA ILE A 83 -1.87 -13.42 2.53
C ILE A 83 -1.62 -12.83 3.93
N PHE A 84 -0.55 -13.24 4.61
CA PHE A 84 -0.20 -12.66 5.91
C PHE A 84 0.23 -11.19 5.82
N TYR A 85 0.87 -10.80 4.71
CA TYR A 85 1.14 -9.38 4.41
C TYR A 85 -0.16 -8.60 4.30
N TRP A 86 -1.17 -9.12 3.60
CA TRP A 86 -2.48 -8.45 3.51
C TRP A 86 -3.11 -8.26 4.88
N PHE A 87 -3.10 -9.28 5.74
CA PHE A 87 -3.62 -9.13 7.10
C PHE A 87 -2.87 -8.06 7.90
N ALA A 88 -1.54 -8.05 7.82
CA ALA A 88 -0.72 -7.04 8.49
C ALA A 88 -1.00 -5.62 7.98
N GLN A 89 -1.11 -5.45 6.66
CA GLN A 89 -1.39 -4.17 5.99
C GLN A 89 -2.79 -3.65 6.34
N LEU A 90 -3.82 -4.49 6.23
CA LEU A 90 -5.20 -4.14 6.56
C LEU A 90 -5.36 -3.79 8.04
N LEU A 91 -4.73 -4.56 8.94
CA LEU A 91 -4.72 -4.28 10.37
C LEU A 91 -3.99 -2.98 10.68
N GLY A 92 -2.82 -2.76 10.08
CA GLY A 92 -2.02 -1.54 10.25
C GLY A 92 -2.80 -0.29 9.83
N ALA A 93 -3.44 -0.33 8.66
CA ALA A 93 -4.28 0.76 8.17
C ALA A 93 -5.49 1.04 9.07
N SER A 94 -6.17 -0.02 9.56
CA SER A 94 -7.32 0.13 10.46
C SER A 94 -6.92 0.77 11.78
N VAL A 95 -5.82 0.30 12.40
CA VAL A 95 -5.28 0.86 13.63
C VAL A 95 -4.86 2.32 13.43
N ALA A 96 -4.22 2.66 12.30
CA ALA A 96 -3.85 4.03 11.98
C ALA A 96 -5.06 4.98 11.97
N CYS A 97 -6.15 4.58 11.32
CA CYS A 97 -7.35 5.42 11.23
C CYS A 97 -8.06 5.58 12.58
N LEU A 98 -8.12 4.52 13.40
CA LEU A 98 -8.68 4.60 14.77
C LEU A 98 -7.83 5.50 15.68
N LEU A 99 -6.49 5.37 15.61
CA LEU A 99 -5.58 6.24 16.34
C LEU A 99 -5.73 7.70 15.89
N LEU A 100 -5.84 7.94 14.58
CA LEU A 100 -6.04 9.28 14.05
C LEU A 100 -7.36 9.88 14.53
N GLN A 101 -8.45 9.11 14.51
CA GLN A 101 -9.75 9.53 15.01
C GLN A 101 -9.67 9.92 16.49
N PHE A 102 -9.00 9.11 17.30
CA PHE A 102 -8.76 9.41 18.71
C PHE A 102 -7.91 10.69 18.89
N SER A 103 -6.78 10.79 18.18
CA SER A 103 -5.84 11.92 18.27
C SER A 103 -6.39 13.24 17.74
N THR A 104 -7.48 13.21 16.98
CA THR A 104 -8.13 14.40 16.41
C THR A 104 -9.44 14.74 17.12
N HIS A 105 -9.68 14.22 18.33
CA HIS A 105 -10.93 14.46 19.07
C HIS A 105 -12.19 13.97 18.36
N GLY A 106 -12.11 12.81 17.72
CA GLY A 106 -13.26 12.15 17.09
C GLY A 106 -13.68 12.77 15.75
N GLN A 107 -12.81 13.53 15.08
CA GLN A 107 -13.10 14.01 13.72
C GLN A 107 -13.35 12.84 12.77
N ALA A 108 -14.19 13.09 11.76
CA ALA A 108 -14.51 12.08 10.76
C ALA A 108 -13.26 11.68 9.96
N ILE A 109 -13.11 10.39 9.71
CA ILE A 109 -12.04 9.85 8.88
C ILE A 109 -12.52 9.81 7.42
N PRO A 110 -11.85 10.50 6.48
CA PRO A 110 -12.29 10.58 5.10
C PRO A 110 -12.10 9.24 4.37
N THR A 111 -13.15 8.72 3.75
CA THR A 111 -13.10 7.53 2.88
C THR A 111 -12.85 7.91 1.42
N HIS A 112 -12.36 6.95 0.61
CA HIS A 112 -12.30 7.14 -0.84
C HIS A 112 -13.70 7.07 -1.43
N ALA A 113 -13.92 7.87 -2.46
CA ALA A 113 -15.17 7.91 -3.19
C ALA A 113 -14.89 8.39 -4.61
N ILE A 114 -15.75 7.94 -5.52
CA ILE A 114 -15.77 8.39 -6.90
C ILE A 114 -16.53 9.72 -6.99
N ALA A 115 -15.99 10.68 -7.74
CA ALA A 115 -16.59 11.99 -7.94
C ALA A 115 -16.53 12.42 -9.41
N GLY A 116 -17.68 12.79 -9.97
CA GLY A 116 -17.78 13.34 -11.33
C GLY A 116 -17.55 12.34 -12.47
N ILE A 117 -17.37 11.05 -12.17
CA ILE A 117 -17.22 9.95 -13.14
C ILE A 117 -18.05 8.73 -12.70
N SER A 118 -18.26 7.77 -13.61
CA SER A 118 -18.91 6.49 -13.32
C SER A 118 -17.99 5.51 -12.59
N GLU A 119 -18.57 4.46 -12.01
CA GLU A 119 -17.82 3.40 -11.32
C GLU A 119 -16.80 2.71 -12.21
N ILE A 120 -17.18 2.42 -13.47
CA ILE A 120 -16.29 1.78 -14.45
C ILE A 120 -15.10 2.69 -14.78
N GLU A 121 -15.33 3.99 -14.95
CA GLU A 121 -14.26 4.96 -15.18
C GLU A 121 -13.33 5.06 -13.97
N GLY A 122 -13.87 5.01 -12.75
CA GLY A 122 -13.08 4.97 -11.51
C GLY A 122 -12.22 3.71 -11.41
N VAL A 123 -12.78 2.55 -11.77
CA VAL A 123 -12.02 1.28 -11.83
C VAL A 123 -10.89 1.37 -12.86
N VAL A 124 -11.16 1.88 -14.06
CA VAL A 124 -10.13 2.05 -15.09
C VAL A 124 -9.03 3.01 -14.62
N MET A 125 -9.41 4.12 -13.98
CA MET A 125 -8.46 5.06 -13.36
C MET A 125 -7.55 4.34 -12.37
N GLU A 126 -8.13 3.64 -11.39
CA GLU A 126 -7.39 2.91 -10.36
C GLU A 126 -6.49 1.81 -10.95
N ILE A 127 -6.93 1.11 -12.00
CA ILE A 127 -6.09 0.13 -12.71
C ILE A 127 -4.83 0.81 -13.25
N VAL A 128 -4.95 1.96 -13.93
CA VAL A 128 -3.82 2.66 -14.54
C VAL A 128 -2.83 3.15 -13.50
N ILE A 129 -3.31 3.83 -12.45
CA ILE A 129 -2.42 4.39 -11.42
C ILE A 129 -1.82 3.31 -10.52
N THR A 130 -2.55 2.23 -10.25
CA THR A 130 -2.02 1.08 -9.50
C THR A 130 -0.98 0.34 -10.35
N PHE A 131 -1.22 0.19 -11.65
CA PHE A 131 -0.22 -0.38 -12.57
C PHE A 131 1.06 0.45 -12.56
N ALA A 132 0.97 1.78 -12.62
CA ALA A 132 2.14 2.66 -12.53
C ALA A 132 2.93 2.45 -11.23
N LEU A 133 2.24 2.34 -10.09
CA LEU A 133 2.85 2.01 -8.80
C LEU A 133 3.55 0.64 -8.83
N VAL A 134 2.82 -0.43 -9.16
CA VAL A 134 3.36 -1.79 -9.14
C VAL A 134 4.51 -1.94 -10.13
N TYR A 135 4.39 -1.36 -11.33
CA TYR A 135 5.46 -1.36 -12.32
C TYR A 135 6.71 -0.62 -11.80
N THR A 136 6.54 0.50 -11.09
CA THR A 136 7.64 1.22 -10.44
C THR A 136 8.35 0.33 -9.41
N VAL A 137 7.59 -0.43 -8.60
CA VAL A 137 8.15 -1.43 -7.68
C VAL A 137 8.97 -2.48 -8.44
N TYR A 138 8.43 -3.01 -9.54
CA TYR A 138 9.17 -3.99 -10.35
C TYR A 138 10.47 -3.45 -10.90
N ALA A 139 10.40 -2.31 -11.58
CA ALA A 139 11.53 -1.73 -12.30
C ALA A 139 12.64 -1.24 -11.37
N THR A 140 12.30 -0.76 -10.17
CA THR A 140 13.27 -0.13 -9.27
C THR A 140 13.70 -1.05 -8.11
N ALA A 141 12.81 -1.93 -7.62
CA ALA A 141 13.06 -2.75 -6.44
C ALA A 141 13.18 -4.25 -6.74
N ALA A 142 12.35 -4.82 -7.62
CA ALA A 142 12.29 -6.27 -7.80
C ALA A 142 13.26 -6.81 -8.86
N ASP A 143 13.49 -6.08 -9.96
CA ASP A 143 14.33 -6.55 -11.06
C ASP A 143 15.79 -6.76 -10.61
N PRO A 144 16.39 -7.94 -10.81
CA PRO A 144 17.81 -8.18 -10.54
C PRO A 144 18.76 -7.23 -11.28
N LYS A 145 18.33 -6.64 -12.40
CA LYS A 145 19.09 -5.68 -13.22
C LYS A 145 18.91 -4.23 -12.78
N LYS A 146 18.18 -3.95 -11.68
CA LYS A 146 17.89 -2.59 -11.19
C LYS A 146 19.13 -1.70 -11.00
N GLY A 147 20.30 -2.27 -10.71
CA GLY A 147 21.52 -1.50 -10.50
C GLY A 147 21.33 -0.41 -9.43
N SER A 148 21.74 0.83 -9.75
CA SER A 148 21.59 1.99 -8.86
C SER A 148 20.14 2.44 -8.64
N LEU A 149 19.18 1.98 -9.45
CA LEU A 149 17.76 2.27 -9.19
C LEU A 149 17.29 1.71 -7.85
N GLY A 150 17.90 0.61 -7.38
CA GLY A 150 17.60 0.04 -6.06
C GLY A 150 17.84 1.01 -4.91
N THR A 151 18.81 1.93 -5.03
CA THR A 151 19.10 2.95 -4.01
C THR A 151 17.98 3.98 -3.89
N VAL A 152 17.32 4.30 -5.00
CA VAL A 152 16.26 5.32 -5.06
C VAL A 152 14.85 4.71 -5.17
N ALA A 153 14.74 3.37 -5.12
CA ALA A 153 13.47 2.68 -5.29
C ALA A 153 12.38 3.14 -4.31
N PRO A 154 12.64 3.26 -2.99
CA PRO A 154 11.63 3.76 -2.06
C PRO A 154 11.15 5.18 -2.42
N MET A 155 12.05 6.06 -2.86
CA MET A 155 11.72 7.42 -3.26
C MET A 155 10.86 7.44 -4.52
N ALA A 156 11.23 6.64 -5.53
CA ALA A 156 10.43 6.50 -6.75
C ALA A 156 9.02 5.98 -6.46
N ILE A 157 8.90 4.96 -5.60
CA ILE A 157 7.63 4.37 -5.16
C ILE A 157 6.75 5.39 -4.42
N GLY A 158 7.34 6.19 -3.52
CA GLY A 158 6.60 7.27 -2.86
C GLY A 158 6.13 8.34 -3.83
N PHE A 159 7.02 8.81 -4.71
CA PHE A 159 6.70 9.92 -5.62
C PHE A 159 5.72 9.55 -6.72
N ILE A 160 5.70 8.31 -7.22
CA ILE A 160 4.67 7.90 -8.19
C ILE A 160 3.28 7.92 -7.56
N VAL A 161 3.14 7.52 -6.28
CA VAL A 161 1.88 7.65 -5.53
C VAL A 161 1.48 9.11 -5.36
N GLY A 162 2.42 9.98 -4.98
CA GLY A 162 2.17 11.41 -4.88
C GLY A 162 1.69 12.03 -6.20
N ALA A 163 2.38 11.74 -7.30
CA ALA A 163 2.02 12.23 -8.63
C ALA A 163 0.64 11.74 -9.06
N ASN A 164 0.34 10.46 -8.84
CA ASN A 164 -0.97 9.89 -9.16
C ASN A 164 -2.09 10.51 -8.32
N ILE A 165 -1.86 10.84 -7.05
CA ILE A 165 -2.86 11.55 -6.22
C ILE A 165 -3.14 12.94 -6.77
N LEU A 166 -2.13 13.67 -7.25
CA LEU A 166 -2.34 14.98 -7.88
C LEU A 166 -3.19 14.87 -9.16
N ALA A 167 -3.07 13.78 -9.90
CA ALA A 167 -3.80 13.57 -11.16
C ALA A 167 -5.20 12.99 -10.97
N ALA A 168 -5.33 11.91 -10.18
CA ALA A 168 -6.53 11.09 -10.05
C ALA A 168 -7.35 11.40 -8.78
N GLY A 169 -6.79 12.14 -7.82
CA GLY A 169 -7.43 12.46 -6.54
C GLY A 169 -8.84 13.04 -6.66
N PRO A 170 -9.09 14.03 -7.54
CA PRO A 170 -10.42 14.61 -7.74
C PRO A 170 -11.48 13.66 -8.32
N PHE A 171 -11.07 12.49 -8.84
CA PHE A 171 -11.96 11.59 -9.59
C PHE A 171 -12.23 10.28 -8.85
N SER A 172 -11.18 9.56 -8.40
CA SER A 172 -11.30 8.27 -7.71
C SER A 172 -10.87 8.32 -6.23
N GLY A 173 -10.37 9.47 -5.76
CA GLY A 173 -9.64 9.57 -4.49
C GLY A 173 -8.22 8.99 -4.52
N SER A 174 -7.80 8.44 -5.67
CA SER A 174 -6.47 7.93 -5.97
C SER A 174 -5.94 6.95 -4.92
N SER A 175 -6.63 5.82 -4.76
CA SER A 175 -6.30 4.79 -3.77
C SER A 175 -4.96 4.13 -4.03
N MET A 176 -4.84 3.45 -5.17
CA MET A 176 -3.77 2.51 -5.51
C MET A 176 -3.53 1.37 -4.51
N ASN A 177 -4.23 1.36 -3.37
CA ASN A 177 -3.87 0.58 -2.20
C ASN A 177 -5.12 0.16 -1.42
N PRO A 178 -5.53 -1.12 -1.52
CA PRO A 178 -6.71 -1.61 -0.81
C PRO A 178 -6.66 -1.39 0.71
N ALA A 179 -5.50 -1.48 1.36
CA ALA A 179 -5.39 -1.21 2.79
C ALA A 179 -5.64 0.27 3.13
N ARG A 180 -5.15 1.18 2.28
CA ARG A 180 -5.32 2.64 2.43
C ARG A 180 -6.77 3.08 2.27
N SER A 181 -7.59 2.35 1.51
CA SER A 181 -9.05 2.59 1.44
C SER A 181 -9.82 1.86 2.54
N PHE A 182 -9.40 0.63 2.88
CA PHE A 182 -10.05 -0.19 3.90
C PHE A 182 -10.00 0.41 5.32
N GLY A 183 -8.84 0.92 5.74
CA GLY A 183 -8.67 1.49 7.10
C GLY A 183 -9.66 2.63 7.40
N PRO A 184 -9.78 3.64 6.54
CA PRO A 184 -10.80 4.68 6.65
C PRO A 184 -12.23 4.14 6.68
N ALA A 185 -12.56 3.18 5.81
CA ALA A 185 -13.90 2.59 5.75
C ALA A 185 -14.29 1.90 7.06
N VAL A 186 -13.34 1.17 7.68
CA VAL A 186 -13.53 0.56 9.00
C VAL A 186 -13.77 1.62 10.08
N ALA A 187 -12.93 2.66 10.15
CA ALA A 187 -13.06 3.69 11.17
C ALA A 187 -14.32 4.56 11.02
N ALA A 188 -14.76 4.78 9.78
CA ALA A 188 -15.99 5.51 9.46
C ALA A 188 -17.26 4.63 9.56
N GLY A 189 -17.11 3.31 9.61
CA GLY A 189 -18.24 2.37 9.51
C GLY A 189 -18.98 2.46 8.17
N ASN A 190 -18.29 2.86 7.10
CA ASN A 190 -18.88 3.10 5.78
C ASN A 190 -18.02 2.49 4.66
N PHE A 191 -18.56 1.47 4.02
CA PHE A 191 -17.93 0.78 2.90
C PHE A 191 -18.50 1.17 1.52
N ALA A 192 -19.54 2.03 1.48
CA ALA A 192 -20.15 2.43 0.22
C ALA A 192 -19.19 3.28 -0.63
N GLY A 193 -19.14 3.00 -1.94
CA GLY A 193 -18.35 3.78 -2.90
C GLY A 193 -16.83 3.58 -2.84
N ASN A 194 -16.33 2.58 -2.09
CA ASN A 194 -14.93 2.15 -2.11
C ASN A 194 -14.64 1.13 -3.20
#